data_AF-A0A154PAE2-F1
#
_entry.id   AF-A0A154PAE2-F1
#
_cell.length_a   1.000
_cell.length_b   1.000
_cell.length_c   1.000
_cell.angle_alpha   90.00
_cell.angle_beta   90.00
_cell.angle_gamma   90.00
#
_symmetry.space_group_name_H-M   'P 1'
#
loop_
_entity.id
_entity.type
_entity.pdbx_description
1 polymer ?
#
loop_
_entity_poly.entity_id
_entity_poly.type
_entity_poly.pdbx_seq_one_letter_code
_entity_poly.pdbx_strand_id
1 'polypeptide(L)'
;MVFDKLNTSVLKIIEPYRKWAIENPKLLTDLEETVQCLSYFTAGRFNNSTLTSELIYSLSNLIVLCNDLLMCSGKCLHLKFPQFKSKIKIWLTVVEYTETLFEISAKKIWGPSGRWFIVIVIQVFKTVLRLLLIHVYKEKVIKSPPLKPLNRNQLNESDEEKLKEGFTLKRSGTVVRSVRGSNSTHMRTWEPLSSNVKDNLNSSPVSERNIALAESLYVMKPLFHLGCISLTGEKQWPPWLLSLAIDLFSLKIFNKEVKKAVSLSKEDERELYKRRLALLLYILRSPFYDRCSRTRIYAILTALSNNVPLAKFIAEPIKRYLPHWQSTYFYVWSS
;
A
#
# COMPACT_ATOMS: atom_id res chain seq x y z
N MET A 1 4.50 -21.98 -30.81
CA MET A 1 3.94 -23.35 -30.78
C MET A 1 3.84 -23.96 -29.37
N VAL A 2 4.92 -24.11 -28.59
CA VAL A 2 4.82 -24.62 -27.19
C VAL A 2 4.14 -23.62 -26.25
N PHE A 3 4.48 -22.33 -26.36
CA PHE A 3 3.83 -21.25 -25.59
C PHE A 3 2.34 -21.08 -25.93
N ASP A 4 1.95 -21.23 -27.20
CA ASP A 4 0.53 -21.15 -27.60
C ASP A 4 -0.28 -22.34 -27.07
N LYS A 5 0.30 -23.55 -27.10
CA LYS A 5 -0.33 -24.75 -26.52
C LYS A 5 -0.53 -24.59 -25.01
N LEU A 6 0.50 -24.10 -24.29
CA LEU A 6 0.39 -23.79 -22.85
C LEU A 6 -0.68 -22.73 -22.58
N ASN A 7 -0.73 -21.66 -23.38
CA ASN A 7 -1.71 -20.59 -23.22
C ASN A 7 -3.15 -21.12 -23.41
N THR A 8 -3.39 -21.97 -24.42
CA THR A 8 -4.71 -22.58 -24.63
C THR A 8 -5.12 -23.54 -23.51
N SER A 9 -4.20 -24.33 -22.96
CA SER A 9 -4.48 -25.24 -21.85
C SER A 9 -4.76 -24.49 -20.55
N VAL A 10 -4.01 -23.43 -20.29
CA VAL A 10 -4.19 -22.58 -19.11
C VAL A 10 -5.52 -21.83 -19.18
N LEU A 11 -5.87 -21.28 -20.33
CA LEU A 11 -7.17 -20.60 -20.54
C LEU A 11 -8.36 -21.55 -20.32
N LYS A 12 -8.26 -22.81 -20.75
CA LYS A 12 -9.29 -23.83 -20.50
C LYS A 12 -9.58 -24.08 -19.01
N ILE A 13 -8.59 -23.91 -18.14
CA ILE A 13 -8.74 -24.10 -16.69
C ILE A 13 -9.18 -22.79 -16.02
N ILE A 14 -8.68 -21.66 -16.50
CA ILE A 14 -8.98 -20.34 -15.95
C ILE A 14 -10.43 -19.94 -16.19
N GLU A 15 -11.02 -20.22 -17.35
CA GLU A 15 -12.39 -19.80 -17.66
C GLU A 15 -13.46 -20.41 -16.73
N PRO A 16 -13.47 -21.73 -16.47
CA PRO A 16 -14.37 -22.34 -15.49
C PRO A 16 -14.17 -21.78 -14.08
N TYR A 17 -12.91 -21.66 -13.64
CA TYR A 17 -12.59 -21.10 -12.34
C TYR A 17 -13.08 -19.64 -12.22
N ARG A 18 -12.89 -18.85 -13.27
CA ARG A 18 -13.34 -17.46 -13.32
C ARG A 18 -14.86 -17.34 -13.19
N LYS A 19 -15.62 -18.20 -13.86
CA LYS A 19 -17.09 -18.23 -13.73
C LYS A 19 -17.50 -18.53 -12.29
N TRP A 20 -16.90 -19.56 -11.69
CA TRP A 20 -17.13 -19.93 -10.30
C TRP A 20 -16.78 -18.81 -9.32
N ALA A 21 -15.66 -18.12 -9.53
CA ALA A 21 -15.20 -17.00 -8.69
C ALA A 21 -16.14 -15.78 -8.75
N ILE A 22 -16.76 -15.53 -9.91
CA ILE A 22 -17.75 -14.45 -10.08
C ILE A 22 -19.08 -14.83 -9.42
N GLU A 23 -19.48 -16.09 -9.48
CA GLU A 23 -20.71 -16.61 -8.88
C GLU A 23 -20.64 -16.66 -7.35
N ASN A 24 -19.47 -16.96 -6.78
CA ASN A 24 -19.28 -17.17 -5.34
C ASN A 24 -18.23 -16.24 -4.70
N PRO A 25 -18.43 -14.91 -4.72
CA PRO A 25 -17.43 -13.96 -4.22
C PRO A 25 -17.17 -14.08 -2.71
N LYS A 26 -18.16 -14.51 -1.92
CA LYS A 26 -18.02 -14.68 -0.47
C LYS A 26 -17.14 -15.87 -0.12
N LEU A 27 -17.42 -17.04 -0.71
CA LEU A 27 -16.62 -18.25 -0.51
C LEU A 27 -15.17 -18.04 -0.93
N LEU A 28 -14.94 -17.28 -2.00
CA LEU A 28 -13.58 -16.94 -2.44
C LEU A 28 -12.82 -16.12 -1.39
N THR A 29 -13.48 -15.16 -0.73
CA THR A 29 -12.88 -14.38 0.35
C THR A 29 -12.57 -15.27 1.56
N ASP A 30 -13.51 -16.13 1.95
CA ASP A 30 -13.30 -17.05 3.08
C ASP A 30 -12.10 -17.97 2.81
N LEU A 31 -11.98 -18.50 1.59
CA LEU A 31 -10.82 -19.31 1.18
C LEU A 31 -9.52 -18.51 1.24
N GLU A 32 -9.50 -17.28 0.76
CA GLU A 32 -8.32 -16.40 0.83
C GLU A 32 -7.88 -16.13 2.26
N GLU A 33 -8.84 -15.84 3.15
CA GLU A 33 -8.59 -15.65 4.57
C GLU A 33 -8.06 -16.93 5.22
N THR A 34 -8.58 -18.11 4.86
CA THR A 34 -8.05 -19.38 5.37
C THR A 34 -6.62 -19.64 4.90
N VAL A 35 -6.28 -19.32 3.64
CA VAL A 35 -4.92 -19.47 3.10
C VAL A 35 -3.96 -18.47 3.75
N GLN A 36 -4.38 -17.23 4.00
CA GLN A 36 -3.61 -16.28 4.79
C GLN A 36 -3.42 -16.75 6.23
N CYS A 37 -4.48 -17.24 6.89
CA CYS A 37 -4.39 -17.78 8.25
C CYS A 37 -3.43 -18.97 8.32
N LEU A 38 -3.50 -19.89 7.36
CA LEU A 38 -2.60 -21.03 7.23
C LEU A 38 -1.14 -20.57 7.07
N SER A 39 -0.91 -19.48 6.35
CA SER A 39 0.43 -18.89 6.18
C SER A 39 1.02 -18.47 7.53
N TYR A 40 0.22 -17.78 8.37
CA TYR A 40 0.65 -17.35 9.71
C TYR A 40 0.85 -18.52 10.68
N PHE A 41 -0.01 -19.54 10.64
CA PHE A 41 0.15 -20.74 11.45
C PHE A 41 1.42 -21.52 11.07
N THR A 42 1.69 -21.59 9.77
CA THR A 42 2.87 -22.27 9.21
C THR A 42 4.16 -21.56 9.60
N ALA A 43 4.17 -20.22 9.59
CA ALA A 43 5.33 -19.42 9.98
C ALA A 43 5.82 -19.69 11.41
N GLY A 44 4.92 -20.03 12.34
CA GLY A 44 5.28 -20.34 13.73
C GLY A 44 5.85 -21.75 13.96
N ARG A 45 5.57 -22.71 13.08
CA ARG A 45 5.95 -24.12 13.26
C ARG A 45 7.30 -24.46 12.60
N PHE A 46 7.63 -23.82 11.48
CA PHE A 46 8.89 -24.04 10.75
C PHE A 46 9.98 -23.08 11.23
N ASN A 47 10.47 -23.28 12.45
CA ASN A 47 11.47 -22.43 13.12
C ASN A 47 12.83 -22.32 12.37
N ASN A 48 13.07 -23.17 11.36
CA ASN A 48 14.37 -23.28 10.68
C ASN A 48 14.42 -22.63 9.28
N SER A 49 13.33 -22.09 8.76
CA SER A 49 13.33 -21.56 7.39
C SER A 49 12.47 -20.31 7.25
N THR A 50 13.05 -19.17 7.64
CA THR A 50 12.49 -17.83 7.35
C THR A 50 12.13 -17.64 5.87
N LEU A 51 12.86 -18.30 4.97
CA LEU A 51 12.56 -18.30 3.54
C LEU A 51 11.21 -18.95 3.21
N THR A 52 10.84 -20.07 3.85
CA THR A 52 9.60 -20.78 3.50
C THR A 52 8.38 -20.06 4.07
N SER A 53 8.47 -19.49 5.28
CA SER A 53 7.39 -18.68 5.83
C SER A 53 7.10 -17.44 4.97
N GLU A 54 8.16 -16.80 4.46
CA GLU A 54 8.04 -15.62 3.59
C GLU A 54 7.57 -15.99 2.18
N LEU A 55 7.95 -17.17 1.68
CA LEU A 55 7.42 -17.71 0.43
C LEU A 55 5.93 -17.96 0.53
N ILE A 56 5.49 -18.62 1.59
CA ILE A 56 4.08 -18.93 1.80
C ILE A 56 3.28 -17.62 1.94
N TYR A 57 3.80 -16.65 2.69
CA TYR A 57 3.19 -15.33 2.84
C TYR A 57 3.03 -14.58 1.50
N SER A 58 4.12 -14.43 0.74
CA SER A 58 4.11 -13.73 -0.55
C SER A 58 3.27 -14.45 -1.60
N LEU A 59 3.30 -15.78 -1.63
CA LEU A 59 2.48 -16.60 -2.53
C LEU A 59 0.99 -16.44 -2.22
N SER A 60 0.61 -16.45 -0.94
CA SER A 60 -0.77 -16.20 -0.51
C SER A 60 -1.27 -14.84 -1.00
N ASN A 61 -0.50 -13.78 -0.82
CA ASN A 61 -0.86 -12.44 -1.30
C ASN A 61 -0.92 -12.34 -2.84
N LEU A 62 -0.06 -13.08 -3.55
CA LEU A 62 -0.09 -13.12 -5.01
C LEU A 62 -1.35 -13.84 -5.53
N ILE A 63 -1.82 -14.87 -4.83
CA ILE A 63 -3.07 -15.58 -5.16
C ILE A 63 -4.26 -14.63 -5.00
N VAL A 64 -4.35 -13.90 -3.88
CA VAL A 64 -5.40 -12.88 -3.66
C VAL A 64 -5.39 -11.84 -4.78
N LEU A 65 -4.21 -11.34 -5.16
CA LEU A 65 -4.06 -10.38 -6.26
C LEU A 65 -4.53 -10.99 -7.60
N CYS A 66 -4.19 -12.25 -7.87
CA CYS A 66 -4.60 -12.94 -9.09
C CYS A 66 -6.14 -13.08 -9.17
N ASN A 67 -6.76 -13.45 -8.06
CA ASN A 67 -8.22 -13.58 -7.95
C ASN A 67 -8.92 -12.23 -8.17
N ASP A 68 -8.41 -11.16 -7.56
CA ASP A 68 -8.91 -9.81 -7.76
C ASP A 68 -8.78 -9.37 -9.23
N LEU A 69 -7.67 -9.72 -9.89
CA LEU A 69 -7.47 -9.43 -11.32
C LEU A 69 -8.41 -10.22 -12.22
N LEU A 70 -8.68 -11.49 -11.89
CA LEU A 70 -9.65 -12.33 -12.61
C LEU A 70 -11.07 -11.76 -12.51
N MET A 71 -11.47 -11.31 -11.33
CA MET A 71 -12.77 -10.65 -11.10
C MET A 71 -12.85 -9.30 -11.83
N CYS A 72 -11.80 -8.49 -11.78
CA CYS A 72 -11.74 -7.20 -12.48
C CYS A 72 -11.80 -7.37 -14.00
N SER A 73 -11.12 -8.37 -14.55
CA SER A 73 -11.17 -8.68 -15.97
C SER A 73 -12.59 -9.05 -16.43
N GLY A 74 -13.42 -9.65 -15.56
CA GLY A 74 -14.81 -10.08 -15.83
C GLY A 74 -15.84 -8.96 -15.91
N LYS A 75 -15.81 -8.01 -14.97
CA LYS A 75 -16.83 -6.96 -14.86
C LYS A 75 -16.43 -5.64 -15.52
N CYS A 76 -15.13 -5.40 -15.73
CA CYS A 76 -14.60 -4.07 -16.07
C CYS A 76 -14.34 -3.88 -17.58
N LEU A 77 -15.27 -4.29 -18.44
CA LEU A 77 -15.23 -3.95 -19.87
C LEU A 77 -15.58 -2.47 -20.14
N HIS A 78 -15.98 -1.69 -19.13
CA HIS A 78 -16.48 -0.32 -19.30
C HIS A 78 -15.64 0.81 -18.66
N LEU A 79 -14.60 0.51 -17.86
CA LEU A 79 -13.67 1.55 -17.41
C LEU A 79 -12.41 1.50 -18.28
N LYS A 80 -12.38 2.38 -19.29
CA LYS A 80 -11.21 2.69 -20.12
C LYS A 80 -10.07 3.26 -19.27
N PHE A 81 -9.48 2.47 -18.37
CA PHE A 81 -8.14 2.76 -17.88
C PHE A 81 -7.16 2.53 -19.04
N PRO A 82 -6.16 3.41 -19.26
CA PRO A 82 -5.07 3.09 -20.17
C PRO A 82 -4.50 1.74 -19.72
N GLN A 83 -4.55 0.71 -20.56
CA GLN A 83 -4.17 -0.66 -20.19
C GLN A 83 -2.81 -0.70 -19.48
N PHE A 84 -1.91 0.21 -19.88
CA PHE A 84 -0.58 0.38 -19.30
C PHE A 84 -0.57 0.90 -17.86
N LYS A 85 -1.48 1.82 -17.48
CA LYS A 85 -1.60 2.33 -16.11
C LYS A 85 -1.95 1.20 -15.12
N SER A 86 -2.92 0.37 -15.49
CA SER A 86 -3.33 -0.79 -14.68
C SER A 86 -2.18 -1.79 -14.58
N LYS A 87 -1.52 -2.10 -15.71
CA LYS A 87 -0.33 -2.97 -15.75
C LYS A 87 0.77 -2.50 -14.80
N ILE A 88 1.12 -1.20 -14.79
CA ILE A 88 2.14 -0.66 -13.88
C ILE A 88 1.74 -0.90 -12.42
N LYS A 89 0.49 -0.62 -12.05
CA LYS A 89 0.03 -0.81 -10.67
C LYS A 89 0.11 -2.27 -10.25
N ILE A 90 -0.27 -3.19 -11.13
CA ILE A 90 -0.16 -4.63 -10.90
C ILE A 90 1.30 -5.02 -10.67
N TRP A 91 2.21 -4.64 -11.57
CA TRP A 91 3.64 -4.92 -11.43
C TRP A 91 4.20 -4.35 -10.14
N LEU A 92 3.83 -3.12 -9.78
CA LEU A 92 4.30 -2.48 -8.55
C LEU A 92 3.83 -3.25 -7.31
N THR A 93 2.58 -3.73 -7.28
CA THR A 93 2.06 -4.57 -6.19
C THR A 93 2.74 -5.94 -6.14
N VAL A 94 2.98 -6.58 -7.29
CA VAL A 94 3.70 -7.87 -7.35
C VAL A 94 5.11 -7.73 -6.78
N VAL A 95 5.81 -6.66 -7.12
CA VAL A 95 7.16 -6.37 -6.60
C VAL A 95 7.11 -6.06 -5.10
N GLU A 96 6.04 -5.44 -4.60
CA GLU A 96 5.85 -5.20 -3.17
C GLU A 96 5.69 -6.50 -2.37
N TYR A 97 4.89 -7.45 -2.87
CA TYR A 97 4.72 -8.75 -2.21
C TYR A 97 5.94 -9.67 -2.30
N THR A 98 6.79 -9.49 -3.31
CA THR A 98 7.97 -10.36 -3.55
C THR A 98 9.28 -9.75 -3.03
N GLU A 99 9.27 -8.51 -2.53
CA GLU A 99 10.49 -7.81 -2.07
C GLU A 99 11.22 -8.57 -0.96
N THR A 100 10.52 -8.95 0.12
CA THR A 100 11.13 -9.64 1.27
C THR A 100 11.68 -11.00 0.87
N LEU A 101 10.96 -11.69 -0.02
CA LEU A 101 11.39 -12.95 -0.60
C LEU A 101 12.72 -12.83 -1.35
N PHE A 102 12.85 -11.84 -2.23
CA PHE A 102 14.07 -11.61 -2.97
C PHE A 102 15.21 -11.19 -2.04
N GLU A 103 14.94 -10.36 -1.03
CA GLU A 103 15.95 -9.94 -0.06
C GLU A 103 16.52 -11.13 0.74
N ILE A 104 15.65 -12.02 1.23
CA ILE A 104 16.05 -13.20 2.01
C ILE A 104 16.75 -14.22 1.12
N SER A 105 16.26 -14.41 -0.11
CA SER A 105 16.90 -15.29 -1.10
C SER A 105 18.30 -14.81 -1.46
N ALA A 106 18.45 -13.49 -1.70
CA ALA A 106 19.73 -12.85 -1.98
C ALA A 106 20.73 -13.05 -0.85
N LYS A 107 20.28 -12.83 0.39
CA LYS A 107 21.11 -12.99 1.59
C LYS A 107 21.61 -14.43 1.74
N LYS A 108 20.79 -15.42 1.38
CA LYS A 108 21.15 -16.84 1.46
C LYS A 108 22.15 -17.26 0.39
N ILE A 109 22.03 -16.75 -0.83
CA ILE A 109 22.86 -17.17 -1.99
C ILE A 109 24.16 -16.36 -2.08
N TRP A 110 24.09 -15.05 -1.91
CA TRP A 110 25.20 -14.11 -2.16
C TRP A 110 25.68 -13.38 -0.91
N GLY A 111 25.19 -13.75 0.27
CA GLY A 111 25.58 -13.14 1.53
C GLY A 111 25.13 -11.67 1.66
N PRO A 112 25.82 -10.86 2.49
CA PRO A 112 25.38 -9.49 2.80
C PRO A 112 25.48 -8.54 1.59
N SER A 113 26.49 -8.69 0.74
CA SER A 113 26.68 -7.82 -0.44
C SER A 113 25.60 -8.05 -1.50
N GLY A 114 25.19 -9.31 -1.73
CA GLY A 114 24.12 -9.62 -2.67
C GLY A 114 22.75 -9.15 -2.21
N ARG A 115 22.47 -9.20 -0.90
CA ARG A 115 21.27 -8.59 -0.31
C ARG A 115 21.15 -7.13 -0.71
N TRP A 116 22.22 -6.36 -0.51
CA TRP A 116 22.25 -4.94 -0.83
C TRP A 116 22.06 -4.64 -2.32
N PHE A 117 22.71 -5.43 -3.17
CA PHE A 117 22.54 -5.30 -4.62
C PHE A 117 21.08 -5.50 -5.03
N ILE A 118 20.42 -6.56 -4.54
CA ILE A 118 19.00 -6.83 -4.86
C ILE A 118 18.08 -5.75 -4.30
N VAL A 119 18.32 -5.26 -3.08
CA VAL A 119 17.56 -4.13 -2.52
C VAL A 119 17.68 -2.90 -3.42
N ILE A 120 18.89 -2.55 -3.87
CA ILE A 120 19.09 -1.40 -4.77
C ILE A 120 18.31 -1.60 -6.08
N VAL A 121 18.41 -2.77 -6.72
CA VAL A 121 17.72 -3.07 -7.98
C VAL A 121 16.20 -2.94 -7.81
N ILE A 122 15.63 -3.53 -6.75
CA ILE A 122 14.19 -3.47 -6.47
C ILE A 122 13.74 -2.03 -6.20
N GLN A 123 14.50 -1.26 -5.41
CA GLN A 123 14.15 0.13 -5.13
C GLN A 123 14.22 1.01 -6.39
N VAL A 124 15.25 0.86 -7.22
CA VAL A 124 15.34 1.57 -8.51
C VAL A 124 14.15 1.20 -9.39
N PHE A 125 13.80 -0.09 -9.49
CA PHE A 125 12.64 -0.51 -10.26
C PHE A 125 11.32 0.10 -9.76
N LYS A 126 11.07 0.05 -8.44
CA LYS A 126 9.87 0.64 -7.82
C LYS A 126 9.77 2.14 -8.02
N THR A 127 10.89 2.86 -7.82
CA THR A 127 10.93 4.32 -7.97
C THR A 127 10.68 4.75 -9.41
N VAL A 128 11.26 4.06 -10.40
CA VAL A 128 10.99 4.32 -11.83
C VAL A 128 9.52 4.11 -12.17
N LEU A 129 8.91 3.01 -11.72
CA LEU A 129 7.48 2.75 -11.96
C LEU A 129 6.58 3.82 -11.32
N ARG A 130 6.88 4.22 -10.08
CA ARG A 130 6.15 5.28 -9.36
C ARG A 130 6.33 6.65 -10.03
N LEU A 131 7.54 6.98 -10.48
CA LEU A 131 7.81 8.20 -11.24
C LEU A 131 7.06 8.24 -12.57
N LEU A 132 7.00 7.13 -13.30
CA LEU A 132 6.22 7.00 -14.53
C LEU A 132 4.75 7.28 -14.25
N LEU A 133 4.22 6.78 -13.13
CA LEU A 133 2.85 7.00 -12.68
C LEU A 133 2.54 8.48 -12.41
N ILE A 134 3.47 9.22 -11.80
CA ILE A 134 3.32 10.66 -11.57
C ILE A 134 3.41 11.44 -12.88
N HIS A 135 4.45 11.21 -13.69
CA HIS A 135 4.77 12.07 -14.84
C HIS A 135 3.86 11.82 -16.04
N VAL A 136 3.52 10.56 -16.33
CA VAL A 136 2.71 10.20 -17.50
C VAL A 136 1.21 10.22 -17.17
N TYR A 137 0.84 9.71 -15.98
CA TYR A 137 -0.57 9.55 -15.61
C TYR A 137 -1.11 10.64 -14.69
N LYS A 138 -0.28 11.62 -14.32
CA LYS A 138 -0.63 12.78 -13.49
C LYS A 138 -1.42 12.37 -12.22
N GLU A 139 -0.99 11.29 -11.58
CA GLU A 139 -1.58 10.91 -10.28
C GLU A 139 -1.13 11.92 -9.22
N LYS A 140 -2.11 12.52 -8.52
CA LYS A 140 -1.86 13.54 -7.49
C LYS A 140 -1.21 12.96 -6.24
N VAL A 141 -1.53 11.71 -5.88
CA VAL A 141 -1.02 11.02 -4.69
C VAL A 141 -0.78 9.56 -5.04
N ILE A 142 0.43 9.06 -4.74
CA ILE A 142 0.72 7.62 -4.84
C ILE A 142 0.22 6.90 -3.61
N LYS A 143 -0.57 5.85 -3.87
CA LYS A 143 -1.14 4.96 -2.86
C LYS A 143 -0.15 3.86 -2.50
N SER A 144 -0.02 3.57 -1.21
CA SER A 144 0.69 2.39 -0.68
C SER A 144 -0.32 1.53 0.11
N PRO A 145 -0.66 0.31 -0.36
CA PRO A 145 -0.22 -0.34 -1.61
C PRO A 145 -0.83 0.30 -2.89
N PRO A 146 -0.20 0.12 -4.07
CA PRO A 146 -0.68 0.67 -5.36
C PRO A 146 -2.07 0.17 -5.76
N LEU A 147 -2.39 -1.07 -5.37
CA LEU A 147 -3.70 -1.69 -5.48
C LEU A 147 -4.16 -2.05 -4.08
N LYS A 148 -5.30 -1.50 -3.67
CA LYS A 148 -6.00 -1.97 -2.47
C LYS A 148 -6.73 -3.28 -2.83
N PRO A 149 -6.77 -4.26 -1.93
CA PRO A 149 -7.57 -5.47 -2.14
C PRO A 149 -9.01 -5.08 -2.46
N LEU A 150 -9.63 -5.79 -3.39
CA LEU A 150 -10.95 -5.44 -3.88
C LEU A 150 -11.99 -5.70 -2.79
N ASN A 151 -12.70 -4.66 -2.34
CA ASN A 151 -13.84 -4.82 -1.44
C ASN A 151 -15.03 -5.41 -2.21
N ARG A 152 -15.16 -6.74 -2.22
CA ARG A 152 -16.18 -7.48 -2.98
C ARG A 152 -17.62 -7.16 -2.55
N ASN A 153 -17.82 -6.79 -1.28
CA ASN A 153 -19.13 -6.38 -0.75
C ASN A 153 -19.57 -5.01 -1.31
N GLN A 154 -18.65 -4.05 -1.39
CA GLN A 154 -18.91 -2.70 -1.91
C GLN A 154 -19.15 -2.68 -3.41
N LEU A 155 -18.68 -3.70 -4.14
CA LEU A 155 -18.86 -3.77 -5.60
C LEU A 155 -20.32 -3.98 -5.97
N ASN A 156 -21.02 -4.88 -5.26
CA ASN A 156 -22.44 -5.13 -5.49
C ASN A 156 -23.32 -3.98 -4.96
N GLU A 157 -22.93 -3.35 -3.85
CA GLU A 157 -23.59 -2.14 -3.34
C GLU A 157 -23.42 -0.96 -4.31
N SER A 158 -22.23 -0.75 -4.89
CA SER A 158 -21.94 0.42 -5.72
C SER A 158 -22.72 0.49 -7.04
N ASP A 159 -23.10 -0.65 -7.63
CA ASP A 159 -23.93 -0.69 -8.84
C ASP A 159 -25.42 -0.49 -8.51
N GLU A 160 -25.88 -0.99 -7.36
CA GLU A 160 -27.26 -0.77 -6.88
C GLU A 160 -27.48 0.62 -6.26
N GLU A 161 -26.49 1.17 -5.55
CA GLU A 161 -26.55 2.49 -4.91
C GLU A 161 -26.44 3.61 -5.94
N LYS A 162 -25.56 3.51 -6.96
CA LYS A 162 -25.49 4.53 -8.03
C LYS A 162 -26.79 4.69 -8.81
N LEU A 163 -27.56 3.61 -8.96
CA LEU A 163 -28.90 3.63 -9.56
C LEU A 163 -29.96 4.25 -8.63
N LYS A 164 -29.74 4.19 -7.31
CA LYS A 164 -30.66 4.70 -6.28
C LYS A 164 -30.31 6.14 -5.83
N GLU A 165 -29.08 6.60 -5.97
CA GLU A 165 -28.59 7.80 -5.28
C GLU A 165 -28.97 9.15 -5.90
N GLY A 166 -29.19 9.28 -7.23
CA GLY A 166 -29.57 10.59 -7.80
C GLY A 166 -29.65 10.71 -9.32
N PHE A 167 -30.22 11.81 -9.80
CA PHE A 167 -30.29 12.20 -11.21
C PHE A 167 -29.75 13.62 -11.42
N THR A 168 -29.24 13.90 -12.62
CA THR A 168 -28.69 15.22 -12.97
C THR A 168 -29.75 16.08 -13.66
N LEU A 169 -29.96 17.32 -13.21
CA LEU A 169 -30.83 18.26 -13.92
C LEU A 169 -30.20 18.71 -15.23
N LYS A 170 -30.92 18.56 -16.35
CA LYS A 170 -30.44 18.89 -17.69
C LYS A 170 -30.03 20.37 -17.87
N ARG A 171 -30.64 21.29 -17.10
CA ARG A 171 -30.41 22.74 -17.23
C ARG A 171 -29.31 23.27 -16.31
N SER A 172 -29.23 22.78 -15.07
CA SER A 172 -28.28 23.27 -14.06
C SER A 172 -27.05 22.36 -13.88
N GLY A 173 -27.08 21.14 -14.40
CA GLY A 173 -26.05 20.12 -14.17
C GLY A 173 -25.99 19.63 -12.73
N THR A 174 -26.84 20.12 -11.84
CA THR A 174 -26.86 19.75 -10.42
C THR A 174 -27.32 18.32 -10.26
N VAL A 175 -26.58 17.53 -9.47
CA VAL A 175 -26.96 16.17 -9.12
C VAL A 175 -27.90 16.23 -7.91
N VAL A 176 -29.14 15.77 -8.10
CA VAL A 176 -30.17 15.75 -7.05
C VAL A 176 -30.44 14.32 -6.66
N ARG A 177 -30.60 14.08 -5.35
CA ARG A 177 -30.89 12.75 -4.82
C ARG A 177 -32.25 12.24 -5.27
N SER A 178 -32.32 10.96 -5.64
CA SER A 178 -33.60 10.32 -5.92
C SER A 178 -34.32 10.02 -4.61
N VAL A 179 -35.63 10.29 -4.59
CA VAL A 179 -36.49 9.99 -3.43
C VAL A 179 -36.53 8.49 -3.13
N ARG A 180 -36.33 7.64 -4.16
CA ARG A 180 -36.34 6.18 -4.01
C ARG A 180 -35.06 5.59 -3.40
N GLY A 181 -33.97 6.36 -3.34
CA GLY A 181 -32.71 5.93 -2.71
C GLY A 181 -32.35 6.70 -1.46
N SER A 182 -33.32 7.33 -0.80
CA SER A 182 -33.06 7.95 0.50
C SER A 182 -32.88 6.88 1.56
N ASN A 183 -31.72 6.86 2.21
CA ASN A 183 -31.46 6.07 3.41
C ASN A 183 -32.45 6.45 4.52
N SER A 184 -32.63 5.55 5.50
CA SER A 184 -33.45 5.82 6.70
C SER A 184 -33.03 7.12 7.39
N THR A 185 -33.94 7.78 8.11
CA THR A 185 -33.72 9.12 8.70
C THR A 185 -32.42 9.22 9.53
N HIS A 186 -32.00 8.13 10.16
CA HIS A 186 -30.77 8.07 10.97
C HIS A 186 -29.47 7.89 10.15
N MET A 187 -29.56 7.41 8.91
CA MET A 187 -28.42 7.22 7.98
C MET A 187 -28.38 8.29 6.88
N ARG A 188 -29.20 9.34 7.02
CA ARG A 188 -29.32 10.40 6.03
C ARG A 188 -28.11 11.35 6.11
N THR A 189 -27.27 11.32 5.09
CA THR A 189 -26.20 12.31 4.93
C THR A 189 -26.72 13.52 4.16
N TRP A 190 -26.58 14.71 4.74
CA TRP A 190 -26.97 15.99 4.11
C TRP A 190 -25.87 16.60 3.23
N GLU A 191 -24.71 15.94 3.11
CA GLU A 191 -23.66 16.33 2.15
C GLU A 191 -24.24 16.35 0.73
N PRO A 192 -23.84 17.26 -0.16
CA PRO A 192 -24.24 17.19 -1.57
C PRO A 192 -23.71 15.90 -2.22
N LEU A 193 -24.47 15.31 -3.15
CA LEU A 193 -23.99 14.14 -3.91
C LEU A 193 -22.76 14.58 -4.70
N SER A 194 -21.64 13.85 -4.57
CA SER A 194 -20.43 14.18 -5.31
C SER A 194 -20.71 14.02 -6.80
N SER A 195 -20.78 15.15 -7.50
CA SER A 195 -20.75 15.13 -8.95
C SER A 195 -19.42 14.52 -9.36
N ASN A 196 -19.42 13.36 -10.02
CA ASN A 196 -18.25 12.80 -10.74
C ASN A 196 -17.77 13.72 -11.89
N VAL A 197 -18.19 14.98 -11.91
CA VAL A 197 -17.59 16.04 -12.71
C VAL A 197 -16.23 16.29 -12.09
N LYS A 198 -15.20 15.77 -12.75
CA LYS A 198 -13.79 16.01 -12.44
C LYS A 198 -13.60 17.47 -11.97
N ASP A 199 -13.32 17.65 -10.69
CA ASP A 199 -12.93 18.91 -10.03
C ASP A 199 -11.55 19.40 -10.52
N ASN A 200 -11.30 19.33 -11.82
CA ASN A 200 -10.08 19.78 -12.49
C ASN A 200 -10.14 21.28 -12.84
N LEU A 201 -11.21 22.00 -12.47
CA LEU A 201 -11.42 23.38 -12.90
C LEU A 201 -10.74 24.43 -12.01
N ASN A 202 -10.24 24.06 -10.82
CA ASN A 202 -9.71 25.02 -9.85
C ASN A 202 -8.22 24.82 -9.49
N SER A 203 -7.52 23.83 -10.06
CA SER A 203 -6.09 23.66 -9.81
C SER A 203 -5.26 24.54 -10.75
N SER A 204 -4.63 25.57 -10.19
CA SER A 204 -3.63 26.33 -10.95
C SER A 204 -2.51 25.39 -11.43
N PRO A 205 -2.00 25.53 -12.67
CA PRO A 205 -0.99 24.62 -13.24
C PRO A 205 0.31 24.62 -12.42
N VAL A 206 0.59 25.72 -11.72
CA VAL A 206 1.73 25.85 -10.79
C VAL A 206 1.54 24.95 -9.55
N SER A 207 0.32 24.88 -9.01
CA SER A 207 0.01 24.03 -7.85
C SER A 207 0.13 22.55 -8.22
N GLU A 208 -0.36 22.14 -9.40
CA GLU A 208 -0.21 20.76 -9.88
C GLU A 208 1.26 20.36 -10.05
N ARG A 209 2.09 21.25 -10.60
CA ARG A 209 3.53 21.01 -10.74
C ARG A 209 4.20 20.87 -9.36
N ASN A 210 3.85 21.73 -8.41
CA ASN A 210 4.40 21.67 -7.05
C ASN A 210 4.00 20.37 -6.32
N ILE A 211 2.75 19.92 -6.48
CA ILE A 211 2.28 18.64 -5.96
C ILE A 211 3.07 17.48 -6.61
N ALA A 212 3.22 17.48 -7.93
CA ALA A 212 3.99 16.46 -8.63
C ALA A 212 5.47 16.43 -8.20
N LEU A 213 6.08 17.59 -7.93
CA LEU A 213 7.43 17.68 -7.39
C LEU A 213 7.51 17.12 -5.95
N ALA A 214 6.53 17.42 -5.10
CA ALA A 214 6.47 16.90 -3.74
C ALA A 214 6.34 15.37 -3.73
N GLU A 215 5.50 14.81 -4.61
CA GLU A 215 5.35 13.36 -4.77
C GLU A 215 6.61 12.73 -5.37
N SER A 216 7.21 13.35 -6.39
CA SER A 216 8.46 12.87 -6.98
C SER A 216 9.59 12.81 -5.95
N LEU A 217 9.70 13.82 -5.09
CA LEU A 217 10.68 13.84 -4.00
C LEU A 217 10.43 12.72 -2.99
N TYR A 218 9.17 12.49 -2.61
CA TYR A 218 8.77 11.41 -1.70
C TYR A 218 9.08 10.02 -2.27
N VAL A 219 8.81 9.81 -3.56
CA VAL A 219 9.12 8.53 -4.25
C VAL A 219 10.62 8.27 -4.31
N MET A 220 11.43 9.31 -4.48
CA MET A 220 12.89 9.20 -4.61
C MET A 220 13.60 8.97 -3.27
N LYS A 221 12.90 9.13 -2.14
CA LYS A 221 13.45 8.95 -0.79
C LYS A 221 14.29 7.66 -0.62
N PRO A 222 13.82 6.45 -1.01
CA PRO A 222 14.61 5.24 -0.79
C PRO A 222 15.95 5.27 -1.53
N LEU A 223 16.03 5.91 -2.70
CA LEU A 223 17.27 6.03 -3.47
C LEU A 223 18.26 7.00 -2.81
N PHE A 224 17.79 8.16 -2.36
CA PHE A 224 18.62 9.11 -1.62
C PHE A 224 19.15 8.50 -0.34
N HIS A 225 18.31 7.75 0.37
CA HIS A 225 18.68 7.03 1.56
C HIS A 225 19.75 5.96 1.29
N LEU A 226 19.54 5.11 0.28
CA LEU A 226 20.51 4.06 -0.11
C LEU A 226 21.84 4.66 -0.55
N GLY A 227 21.81 5.75 -1.33
CA GLY A 227 23.02 6.48 -1.71
C GLY A 227 23.76 7.02 -0.49
N CYS A 228 23.05 7.59 0.50
CA CYS A 228 23.68 8.07 1.73
C CYS A 228 24.26 6.93 2.59
N ILE A 229 23.59 5.77 2.65
CA ILE A 229 24.13 4.57 3.30
C ILE A 229 25.42 4.12 2.62
N SER A 230 25.48 4.11 1.29
CA SER A 230 26.69 3.65 0.58
C SER A 230 27.93 4.50 0.87
N LEU A 231 27.75 5.78 1.23
CA LEU A 231 28.84 6.70 1.55
C LEU A 231 29.19 6.71 3.04
N THR A 232 28.19 6.66 3.92
CA THR A 232 28.35 6.96 5.35
C THR A 232 28.27 5.70 6.23
N GLY A 233 27.71 4.61 5.71
CA GLY A 233 27.43 3.39 6.46
C GLY A 233 26.05 3.36 7.11
N GLU A 234 25.64 2.16 7.52
CA GLU A 234 24.25 1.81 7.89
C GLU A 234 23.74 2.47 9.19
N LYS A 235 24.62 2.72 10.16
CA LYS A 235 24.25 3.13 11.54
C LYS A 235 24.57 4.59 11.87
N GLN A 236 24.79 5.40 10.84
CA GLN A 236 25.11 6.81 11.01
C GLN A 236 23.85 7.69 10.90
N TRP A 237 23.94 8.89 11.46
CA TRP A 237 22.85 9.89 11.43
C TRP A 237 22.51 10.45 10.05
N PRO A 238 23.45 10.65 9.10
CA PRO A 238 23.15 11.32 7.84
C PRO A 238 22.05 10.66 7.00
N PRO A 239 22.03 9.33 6.77
CA PRO A 239 20.93 8.69 6.03
C PRO A 239 19.57 8.88 6.71
N TRP A 240 19.54 8.81 8.05
CA TRP A 240 18.33 8.98 8.84
C TRP A 240 17.79 10.41 8.75
N LEU A 241 18.66 11.41 8.93
CA LEU A 241 18.31 12.83 8.83
C LEU A 241 17.86 13.20 7.41
N LEU A 242 18.54 12.70 6.39
CA LEU A 242 18.21 12.95 4.99
C LEU A 242 16.79 12.46 4.66
N SER A 243 16.47 11.25 5.08
CA SER A 243 15.14 10.66 4.86
C SER A 243 14.04 11.42 5.59
N LEU A 244 14.30 11.80 6.85
CA LEU A 244 13.38 12.60 7.65
C LEU A 244 13.15 13.97 7.01
N ALA A 245 14.22 14.62 6.56
CA ALA A 245 14.14 15.91 5.88
C ALA A 245 13.29 15.80 4.61
N ILE A 246 13.51 14.78 3.77
CA ILE A 246 12.73 14.55 2.56
C ILE A 246 11.23 14.41 2.87
N ASP A 247 10.85 13.63 3.89
CA ASP A 247 9.43 13.46 4.26
C ASP A 247 8.81 14.78 4.75
N LEU A 248 9.52 15.54 5.58
CA LEU A 248 9.05 16.84 6.08
C LEU A 248 8.93 17.86 4.94
N PHE A 249 9.90 17.91 4.02
CA PHE A 249 9.85 18.80 2.86
C PHE A 249 8.69 18.43 1.93
N SER A 250 8.52 17.15 1.61
CA SER A 250 7.41 16.68 0.78
C SER A 250 6.05 17.02 1.42
N LEU A 251 5.85 16.70 2.69
CA LEU A 251 4.59 16.98 3.40
C LEU A 251 4.33 18.48 3.54
N LYS A 252 5.38 19.31 3.73
CA LYS A 252 5.23 20.77 3.81
C LYS A 252 4.78 21.37 2.49
N ILE A 253 5.37 20.94 1.37
CA ILE A 253 4.97 21.39 0.03
C ILE A 253 3.54 20.92 -0.25
N PHE A 254 3.24 19.64 0.02
CA PHE A 254 1.92 19.06 -0.21
C PHE A 254 0.83 19.77 0.60
N ASN A 255 1.00 19.93 1.92
CA ASN A 255 0.02 20.63 2.77
C ASN A 255 -0.19 22.10 2.34
N LYS A 256 0.86 22.79 1.87
CA LYS A 256 0.75 24.17 1.39
C LYS A 256 -0.09 24.26 0.13
N GLU A 257 0.08 23.33 -0.80
CA GLU A 257 -0.66 23.32 -2.07
C GLU A 257 -2.09 22.79 -1.89
N VAL A 258 -2.31 21.80 -1.04
CA VAL A 258 -3.65 21.33 -0.66
C VAL A 258 -4.46 22.42 0.04
N LYS A 259 -3.86 23.19 0.96
CA LYS A 259 -4.57 24.28 1.62
C LYS A 259 -5.07 25.34 0.61
N LYS A 260 -4.41 25.48 -0.54
CA LYS A 260 -4.84 26.35 -1.63
C LYS A 260 -5.86 25.68 -2.55
N ALA A 261 -5.73 24.38 -2.79
CA ALA A 261 -6.64 23.59 -3.60
C ALA A 261 -7.79 23.03 -2.72
N VAL A 262 -8.91 23.75 -2.68
CA VAL A 262 -10.04 23.58 -1.74
C VAL A 262 -10.69 22.18 -1.71
N SER A 263 -10.37 21.26 -2.63
CA SER A 263 -10.97 19.92 -2.68
C SER A 263 -9.92 18.81 -2.54
N LEU A 264 -9.89 18.14 -1.39
CA LEU A 264 -9.12 16.92 -1.18
C LEU A 264 -10.05 15.70 -1.16
N SER A 265 -9.66 14.63 -1.87
CA SER A 265 -10.42 13.38 -1.85
C SER A 265 -10.26 12.70 -0.49
N LYS A 266 -11.35 12.12 0.05
CA LYS A 266 -11.34 11.32 1.30
C LYS A 266 -10.29 10.21 1.27
N GLU A 267 -9.91 9.72 0.09
CA GLU A 267 -8.86 8.71 -0.08
C GLU A 267 -7.44 9.26 0.08
N ASP A 268 -7.18 10.45 -0.47
CA ASP A 268 -5.89 11.14 -0.39
C ASP A 268 -5.59 11.54 1.07
N GLU A 269 -6.64 11.90 1.81
CA GLU A 269 -6.59 12.29 3.22
C GLU A 269 -6.07 11.16 4.11
N ARG A 270 -6.57 9.95 3.86
CA ARG A 270 -6.12 8.74 4.56
C ARG A 270 -4.66 8.45 4.27
N GLU A 271 -4.20 8.71 3.06
CA GLU A 271 -2.81 8.49 2.67
C GLU A 271 -1.87 9.50 3.34
N LEU A 272 -2.27 10.77 3.44
CA LEU A 272 -1.52 11.76 4.20
C LEU A 272 -1.45 11.41 5.68
N TYR A 273 -2.55 10.93 6.26
CA TYR A 273 -2.56 10.47 7.65
C TYR A 273 -1.56 9.33 7.85
N LYS A 274 -1.53 8.34 6.94
CA LYS A 274 -0.54 7.26 6.95
C LYS A 274 0.89 7.80 6.89
N ARG A 275 1.17 8.77 6.02
CA ARG A 275 2.50 9.41 5.91
C ARG A 275 2.90 10.13 7.21
N ARG A 276 1.95 10.80 7.86
CA ARG A 276 2.18 11.45 9.17
C ARG A 276 2.44 10.43 10.28
N LEU A 277 1.70 9.32 10.30
CA LEU A 277 1.97 8.24 11.25
C LEU A 277 3.32 7.57 10.99
N ALA A 278 3.73 7.42 9.73
CA ALA A 278 5.03 6.87 9.37
C ALA A 278 6.20 7.72 9.91
N LEU A 279 6.02 9.02 10.12
CA LEU A 279 7.04 9.85 10.79
C LEU A 279 7.30 9.39 12.23
N LEU A 280 6.32 8.85 12.93
CA LEU A 280 6.50 8.32 14.29
C LEU A 280 7.42 7.09 14.29
N LEU A 281 7.45 6.32 13.19
CA LEU A 281 8.32 5.15 13.06
C LEU A 281 9.81 5.51 13.01
N TYR A 282 10.18 6.78 12.76
CA TYR A 282 11.57 7.23 12.86
C TYR A 282 12.15 7.10 14.27
N ILE A 283 11.30 7.16 15.30
CA ILE A 283 11.68 6.94 16.71
C ILE A 283 12.13 5.50 16.92
N LEU A 284 11.50 4.57 16.22
CA LEU A 284 11.75 3.14 16.31
C LEU A 284 12.85 2.71 15.31
N ARG A 285 13.55 3.65 14.68
CA ARG A 285 14.53 3.34 13.63
C ARG A 285 15.96 3.67 14.04
N SER A 286 16.91 2.81 13.69
CA SER A 286 18.34 3.12 13.87
C SER A 286 18.73 4.34 13.00
N PRO A 287 19.57 5.27 13.49
CA PRO A 287 20.32 5.26 14.76
C PRO A 287 19.58 5.85 15.97
N PHE A 288 18.44 6.53 15.78
CA PHE A 288 17.69 7.14 16.89
C PHE A 288 17.23 6.11 17.92
N TYR A 289 16.81 4.94 17.43
CA TYR A 289 16.44 3.83 18.29
C TYR A 289 17.60 3.39 19.19
N ASP A 290 18.72 3.01 18.58
CA ASP A 290 19.86 2.44 19.30
C ASP A 290 20.44 3.39 20.35
N ARG A 291 20.44 4.71 20.07
CA ARG A 291 21.09 5.71 20.94
C ARG A 291 20.15 6.37 21.95
N CYS A 292 18.89 6.59 21.59
CA CYS A 292 17.99 7.44 22.38
C CYS A 292 16.75 6.69 22.86
N SER A 293 16.00 6.06 21.94
CA SER A 293 14.65 5.57 22.28
C SER A 293 14.64 4.17 22.88
N ARG A 294 15.64 3.32 22.60
CA ARG A 294 15.73 1.94 23.08
C ARG A 294 15.50 1.85 24.58
N THR A 295 16.34 2.50 25.39
CA THR A 295 16.25 2.44 26.86
C THR A 295 14.92 2.96 27.38
N ARG A 296 14.39 4.03 26.77
CA ARG A 296 13.09 4.61 27.16
C ARG A 296 11.93 3.68 26.85
N ILE A 297 11.91 3.07 25.66
CA ILE A 297 10.88 2.10 25.25
C ILE A 297 10.90 0.89 26.20
N TYR A 298 12.08 0.35 26.50
CA TYR A 298 12.21 -0.75 27.45
C TYR A 298 11.77 -0.37 28.87
N ALA A 299 12.07 0.85 29.33
CA ALA A 299 11.62 1.36 30.62
C ALA A 299 10.09 1.47 30.67
N ILE A 300 9.46 2.05 29.63
CA ILE A 300 8.01 2.17 29.53
C ILE A 300 7.34 0.79 29.50
N LEU A 301 7.83 -0.14 28.68
CA LEU A 301 7.32 -1.51 28.62
C LEU A 301 7.43 -2.22 29.97
N THR A 302 8.53 -2.03 30.69
CA THR A 302 8.75 -2.64 32.00
C THR A 302 7.85 -2.00 33.07
N ALA A 303 7.70 -0.68 33.07
CA ALA A 303 6.77 0.02 33.95
C ALA A 303 5.31 -0.40 33.69
N LEU A 304 4.92 -0.52 32.42
CA LEU A 304 3.58 -0.94 32.03
C LEU A 304 3.29 -2.40 32.44
N SER A 305 4.27 -3.28 32.25
CA SER A 305 4.19 -4.69 32.67
C SER A 305 4.06 -4.85 34.18
N ASN A 306 4.66 -3.95 34.97
CA ASN A 306 4.69 -4.06 36.43
C ASN A 306 3.49 -3.36 37.09
N ASN A 307 3.00 -2.25 36.50
CA ASN A 307 1.95 -1.45 37.11
C ASN A 307 0.54 -1.90 36.73
N VAL A 308 0.34 -2.58 35.60
CA VAL A 308 -0.99 -2.97 35.12
C VAL A 308 -1.05 -4.49 34.91
N PRO A 309 -1.86 -5.23 35.70
CA PRO A 309 -1.84 -6.69 35.73
C PRO A 309 -2.18 -7.35 34.38
N LEU A 310 -3.05 -6.71 33.57
CA LEU A 310 -3.39 -7.19 32.21
C LEU A 310 -2.38 -6.76 31.15
N ALA A 311 -1.65 -5.66 31.36
CA ALA A 311 -0.74 -5.16 30.35
C ALA A 311 0.52 -6.02 30.21
N LYS A 312 0.85 -6.82 31.25
CA LYS A 312 1.93 -7.80 31.21
C LYS A 312 1.82 -8.76 30.02
N PHE A 313 0.61 -9.26 29.73
CA PHE A 313 0.36 -10.19 28.62
C PHE A 313 0.69 -9.60 27.24
N ILE A 314 0.68 -8.27 27.12
CA ILE A 314 0.98 -7.56 25.86
C ILE A 314 2.42 -7.05 25.86
N ALA A 315 2.86 -6.45 26.96
CA ALA A 315 4.17 -5.81 27.07
C ALA A 315 5.32 -6.82 26.99
N GLU A 316 5.17 -8.00 27.57
CA GLU A 316 6.23 -9.01 27.65
C GLU A 316 6.54 -9.66 26.29
N PRO A 317 5.54 -10.07 25.47
CA PRO A 317 5.77 -10.46 24.08
C PRO A 317 6.40 -9.34 23.24
N ILE A 318 5.89 -8.11 23.33
CA ILE A 318 6.45 -6.98 22.56
C ILE A 318 7.92 -6.78 22.90
N LYS A 319 8.28 -6.79 24.18
CA LYS A 319 9.67 -6.67 24.65
C LYS A 319 10.58 -7.74 24.07
N ARG A 320 10.09 -8.98 23.93
CA ARG A 320 10.83 -10.13 23.39
C ARG A 320 11.00 -10.06 21.87
N TYR A 321 9.98 -9.62 21.14
CA TYR A 321 10.01 -9.53 19.67
C TYR A 321 10.67 -8.25 19.14
N LEU A 322 10.78 -7.19 19.94
CA LEU A 322 11.32 -5.91 19.52
C LEU A 322 12.70 -6.02 18.82
N PRO A 323 13.70 -6.77 19.33
CA PRO A 323 14.99 -6.92 18.65
C PRO A 323 14.87 -7.62 17.29
N HIS A 324 13.96 -8.60 17.17
CA HIS A 324 13.72 -9.30 15.91
C HIS A 324 13.11 -8.35 14.87
N TRP A 325 12.08 -7.57 15.26
CA TRP A 325 11.48 -6.57 14.38
C TRP A 325 12.48 -5.50 13.92
N GLN A 326 13.37 -5.04 14.82
CA GLN A 326 14.45 -4.12 14.49
C GLN A 326 15.37 -4.65 13.39
N SER A 327 15.77 -5.92 13.49
CA SER A 327 16.70 -6.53 12.55
C SER A 327 16.09 -6.81 11.16
N THR A 328 14.78 -7.07 11.10
CA THR A 328 14.10 -7.53 9.88
C THR A 328 13.41 -6.37 9.14
N TYR A 329 12.66 -5.52 9.83
CA TYR A 329 11.77 -4.54 9.18
C TYR A 329 12.28 -3.10 9.23
N PHE A 330 12.82 -2.67 10.37
CA PHE A 330 13.25 -1.26 10.54
C PHE A 330 14.54 -0.91 9.80
N TYR A 331 15.19 -1.91 9.20
CA TYR A 331 16.35 -1.74 8.36
C TYR A 331 16.01 -1.18 6.97
N VAL A 332 14.83 -1.49 6.41
CA VAL A 332 14.48 -1.18 5.01
C VAL A 332 13.64 0.10 4.92
N TRP A 333 14.14 1.12 4.21
CA TRP A 333 13.56 2.48 4.22
C TRP A 333 12.41 2.70 3.24
N SER A 334 11.94 1.64 2.59
CA SER A 334 10.93 1.64 1.54
C SER A 334 9.50 1.32 2.00
N SER A 335 9.33 0.81 3.22
CA SER A 335 8.05 0.31 3.77
C SER A 335 7.19 1.41 4.37
#